data_AF-A0AA42EC46-F1
#
_entry.id   AF-A0AA42EC46-F1
#
_cell.length_a   1.000
_cell.length_b   1.000
_cell.length_c   1.000
_cell.angle_alpha   90.00
_cell.angle_beta   90.00
_cell.angle_gamma   90.00
#
_symmetry.space_group_name_H-M   'P 1'
#
loop_
_entity.id
_entity.type
_entity.pdbx_description
1 polymer ?
#
loop_
_entity_poly.entity_id
_entity_poly.type
_entity_poly.pdbx_seq_one_letter_code
_entity_poly.pdbx_strand_id
1 'polypeptide(L)'
;MFRTLSSNVLLKSVIVVMATTIVLVLGSGAWTAWQTLATANRVSDVAGAAGHLFRAMSTLRMSRAITIRTLNIDAPANADQTKMVAGFTATITPALQASLKALPGIDFPGRAERVATLAQLLQTQMRLDGEIAANLAKPKPQRRAGLAREAEANMTGLLDVINAINPAIAKVVMNNEAFVDQMMQLKDAAWLVRDNGGAASATVASALAFKQRVPEGTVQTLWNQIGRLDAGWQIIESARSGLAPASPLHAAMDKAKALFFAPDYVATRRQTIAALAAGQPVDIKSSDWSVDSIPRLQSLVALAETALDAATDHAQAKVAE
;
A
#
# COMPACT_ATOMS: atom_id res chain seq x y z
N MET A 1 -21.64 72.70 16.07
CA MET A 1 -21.49 72.77 14.60
C MET A 1 -21.60 71.35 14.03
N PHE A 2 -22.79 70.75 14.07
CA PHE A 2 -23.10 69.48 13.37
C PHE A 2 -24.21 69.80 12.36
N ARG A 3 -23.84 69.85 11.08
CA ARG A 3 -24.78 70.02 9.95
C ARG A 3 -25.79 68.86 10.01
N THR A 4 -27.07 69.17 9.86
CA THR A 4 -28.16 68.21 9.68
C THR A 4 -27.86 67.32 8.47
N LEU A 5 -27.35 66.11 8.68
CA LEU A 5 -27.26 65.11 7.63
C LEU A 5 -28.70 64.78 7.18
N SER A 6 -28.96 64.96 5.89
CA SER A 6 -30.24 64.55 5.29
C SER A 6 -30.47 63.05 5.53
N SER A 7 -31.69 62.66 5.93
CA SER A 7 -32.07 61.25 6.13
C SER A 7 -31.75 60.36 4.93
N ASN A 8 -31.70 60.94 3.72
CA ASN A 8 -31.32 60.25 2.48
C ASN A 8 -29.85 59.80 2.48
N VAL A 9 -28.94 60.61 3.02
CA VAL A 9 -27.50 60.28 3.13
C VAL A 9 -27.31 59.18 4.19
N LEU A 10 -28.02 59.28 5.31
CA LEU A 10 -27.96 58.29 6.39
C LEU A 10 -28.47 56.93 5.91
N LEU A 11 -29.63 56.89 5.25
CA LEU A 11 -30.19 55.66 4.67
C LEU A 11 -29.26 55.04 3.62
N LYS A 12 -28.73 55.85 2.69
CA LYS A 12 -27.78 55.36 1.67
C LYS A 12 -26.49 54.81 2.29
N SER A 13 -25.96 55.47 3.32
CA SER A 13 -24.76 55.00 4.02
C SER A 13 -24.98 53.65 4.71
N VAL A 14 -26.13 53.45 5.36
CA VAL A 14 -26.48 52.17 5.99
C VAL A 14 -26.65 51.08 4.94
N ILE A 15 -27.33 51.36 3.83
CA ILE A 15 -27.50 50.39 2.72
C ILE A 15 -26.13 49.99 2.14
N VAL A 16 -25.24 50.95 1.88
CA VAL A 16 -23.89 50.66 1.36
C VAL A 16 -23.10 49.80 2.35
N VAL A 17 -23.08 50.15 3.63
CA VAL A 17 -22.38 49.36 4.66
C VAL A 17 -22.94 47.95 4.73
N MET A 18 -24.27 47.78 4.79
CA MET A 18 -24.90 46.45 4.82
C MET A 18 -24.58 45.65 3.55
N ALA A 19 -24.68 46.26 2.37
CA ALA A 19 -24.36 45.61 1.11
C ALA A 19 -22.88 45.18 1.04
N THR A 20 -21.95 46.04 1.47
CA THR A 20 -20.53 45.72 1.55
C THR A 20 -20.26 44.57 2.53
N THR A 21 -20.86 44.59 3.72
CA THR A 21 -20.73 43.49 4.69
C THR A 21 -21.25 42.17 4.12
N ILE A 22 -22.41 42.18 3.46
CA ILE A 22 -22.97 40.98 2.82
C ILE A 22 -22.03 40.45 1.73
N VAL A 23 -21.53 41.31 0.86
CA VAL A 23 -20.60 40.91 -0.22
C VAL A 23 -19.30 40.33 0.36
N LEU A 24 -18.74 40.93 1.42
CA LEU A 24 -17.54 40.41 2.07
C LEU A 24 -17.77 39.06 2.74
N VAL A 25 -18.90 38.89 3.45
CA VAL A 25 -19.25 37.62 4.10
C VAL A 25 -19.46 36.53 3.04
N LEU A 26 -20.26 36.80 2.01
CA LEU A 26 -20.52 35.84 0.93
C LEU A 26 -19.24 35.54 0.14
N GLY A 27 -18.42 36.54 -0.15
CA GLY A 27 -17.13 36.37 -0.83
C GLY A 27 -16.15 35.52 -0.02
N SER A 28 -16.07 35.74 1.30
CA SER A 28 -15.24 34.92 2.19
C SER A 28 -15.73 33.48 2.29
N GLY A 29 -17.06 33.28 2.34
CA GLY A 29 -17.68 31.95 2.34
C GLY A 29 -17.42 31.20 1.04
N ALA A 30 -17.62 31.87 -0.11
CA ALA A 30 -17.35 31.30 -1.43
C ALA A 30 -15.87 30.96 -1.62
N TRP A 31 -14.96 31.82 -1.16
CA TRP A 31 -13.52 31.56 -1.22
C TRP A 31 -13.11 30.36 -0.35
N THR A 32 -13.64 30.28 0.87
CA THR A 32 -13.38 29.16 1.79
C THR A 32 -13.93 27.84 1.22
N ALA A 33 -15.14 27.87 0.65
CA ALA A 33 -15.74 26.71 -0.01
C ALA A 33 -14.90 26.25 -1.20
N TRP A 34 -14.44 27.18 -2.05
CA TRP A 34 -13.57 26.86 -3.18
C TRP A 34 -12.23 26.25 -2.73
N GLN A 35 -11.59 26.80 -1.70
CA GLN A 35 -10.35 26.25 -1.14
C GLN A 35 -10.56 24.84 -0.55
N THR A 36 -11.69 24.62 0.11
CA THR A 36 -12.05 23.32 0.70
C THR A 36 -12.24 22.28 -0.41
N LEU A 37 -13.00 22.61 -1.46
CA LEU A 37 -13.21 21.74 -2.61
C LEU A 37 -11.91 21.44 -3.37
N ALA A 38 -11.06 22.45 -3.58
CA ALA A 38 -9.76 22.26 -4.23
C ALA A 38 -8.85 21.32 -3.41
N THR A 39 -8.87 21.47 -2.09
CA THR A 39 -8.12 20.59 -1.17
C THR A 39 -8.67 19.17 -1.18
N ALA A 40 -10.00 19.00 -1.10
CA ALA A 40 -10.66 17.69 -1.12
C ALA A 40 -10.36 16.93 -2.42
N ASN A 41 -10.42 17.60 -3.58
CA ASN A 41 -10.05 16.99 -4.86
C ASN A 41 -8.59 16.52 -4.87
N ARG A 42 -7.65 17.37 -4.43
CA ARG A 42 -6.23 17.02 -4.37
C ARG A 42 -5.98 15.83 -3.43
N VAL A 43 -6.67 15.79 -2.30
CA VAL A 43 -6.59 14.70 -1.33
C VAL A 43 -7.15 13.40 -1.92
N SER A 44 -8.29 13.46 -2.60
CA SER A 44 -8.90 12.31 -3.30
C SER A 44 -7.96 11.74 -4.37
N ASP A 45 -7.40 12.59 -5.22
CA ASP A 45 -6.49 12.17 -6.29
C ASP A 45 -5.24 11.47 -5.71
N VAL A 46 -4.65 12.04 -4.67
CA VAL A 46 -3.47 11.46 -4.02
C VAL A 46 -3.79 10.18 -3.27
N ALA A 47 -4.90 10.12 -2.54
CA ALA A 47 -5.33 8.91 -1.83
C ALA A 47 -5.59 7.76 -2.82
N GLY A 48 -6.30 8.04 -3.92
CA GLY A 48 -6.54 7.08 -4.99
C GLY A 48 -5.24 6.59 -5.65
N ALA A 49 -4.36 7.52 -6.02
CA ALA A 49 -3.05 7.17 -6.60
C ALA A 49 -2.19 6.34 -5.63
N ALA A 50 -2.14 6.71 -4.35
CA ALA A 50 -1.43 5.97 -3.32
C ALA A 50 -2.02 4.56 -3.12
N GLY A 51 -3.34 4.43 -3.18
CA GLY A 51 -4.05 3.14 -3.13
C GLY A 51 -3.64 2.21 -4.27
N HIS A 52 -3.68 2.72 -5.50
CA HIS A 52 -3.27 1.97 -6.68
C HIS A 52 -1.79 1.56 -6.65
N LEU A 53 -0.90 2.49 -6.32
CA LEU A 53 0.54 2.22 -6.21
C LEU A 53 0.84 1.20 -5.10
N PHE A 54 0.18 1.32 -3.95
CA PHE A 54 0.34 0.36 -2.84
C PHE A 54 -0.10 -1.04 -3.23
N ARG A 55 -1.28 -1.19 -3.86
CA ARG A 55 -1.80 -2.48 -4.32
C ARG A 55 -0.89 -3.13 -5.36
N ALA A 56 -0.35 -2.35 -6.29
CA ALA A 56 0.64 -2.83 -7.25
C ALA A 56 1.92 -3.28 -6.52
N MET A 57 2.47 -2.44 -5.64
CA MET A 57 3.71 -2.68 -4.91
C MET A 57 3.64 -3.93 -4.02
N SER A 58 2.56 -4.08 -3.25
CA SER A 58 2.38 -5.22 -2.33
C SER A 58 2.31 -6.54 -3.09
N THR A 59 1.62 -6.55 -4.25
CA THR A 59 1.51 -7.72 -5.12
C THR A 59 2.81 -8.00 -5.87
N LEU A 60 3.47 -6.96 -6.38
CA LEU A 60 4.68 -7.06 -7.20
C LEU A 60 5.85 -7.68 -6.42
N ARG A 61 5.99 -7.40 -5.12
CA ARG A 61 7.01 -8.05 -4.27
C ARG A 61 6.87 -9.58 -4.26
N MET A 62 5.64 -10.07 -4.08
CA MET A 62 5.34 -11.50 -4.08
C MET A 62 5.46 -12.10 -5.49
N SER A 63 4.95 -11.38 -6.50
CA SER A 63 5.06 -11.77 -7.90
C SER A 63 6.50 -11.97 -8.34
N ARG A 64 7.40 -11.04 -7.99
CA ARG A 64 8.82 -11.16 -8.31
C ARG A 64 9.41 -12.44 -7.75
N ALA A 65 9.25 -12.70 -6.46
CA ALA A 65 9.80 -13.90 -5.84
C ALA A 65 9.28 -15.20 -6.49
N ILE A 66 7.97 -15.29 -6.73
CA ILE A 66 7.33 -16.51 -7.23
C ILE A 66 7.59 -16.71 -8.73
N THR A 67 7.50 -15.65 -9.52
CA THR A 67 7.70 -15.72 -10.97
C THR A 67 9.14 -16.12 -11.30
N ILE A 68 10.13 -15.50 -10.64
CA ILE A 68 11.55 -15.82 -10.86
C ILE A 68 11.88 -17.24 -10.40
N ARG A 69 11.32 -17.70 -9.27
CA ARG A 69 11.46 -19.09 -8.85
C ARG A 69 10.87 -20.05 -9.89
N THR A 70 9.65 -19.79 -10.35
CA THR A 70 8.95 -20.66 -11.30
C THR A 70 9.69 -20.74 -12.64
N LEU A 71 10.23 -19.61 -13.13
CA LEU A 71 11.05 -19.57 -14.35
C LEU A 71 12.38 -20.35 -14.25
N ASN A 72 12.86 -20.63 -13.04
CA ASN A 72 14.15 -21.30 -12.81
C ASN A 72 14.05 -22.79 -12.47
N ILE A 73 12.84 -23.32 -12.27
CA ILE A 73 12.60 -24.77 -12.09
C ILE A 73 12.72 -25.49 -13.44
N ASP A 74 13.34 -26.68 -13.46
CA ASP A 74 13.61 -27.41 -14.71
C ASP A 74 12.33 -27.91 -15.40
N ALA A 75 11.36 -28.39 -14.63
CA ALA A 75 10.08 -28.85 -15.13
C ALA A 75 9.20 -27.69 -15.64
N PRO A 76 8.29 -27.95 -16.61
CA PRO A 76 7.19 -27.05 -16.92
C PRO A 76 6.40 -26.66 -15.66
N ALA A 77 5.91 -25.41 -15.63
CA ALA A 77 5.03 -24.96 -14.56
C ALA A 77 3.72 -25.75 -14.59
N ASN A 78 3.22 -26.15 -13.42
CA ASN A 78 1.91 -26.77 -13.32
C ASN A 78 0.78 -25.72 -13.43
N ALA A 79 -0.47 -26.19 -13.46
CA ALA A 79 -1.64 -25.33 -13.61
C ALA A 79 -1.75 -24.29 -12.49
N ASP A 80 -1.46 -24.68 -11.24
CA ASP A 80 -1.54 -23.79 -10.07
C ASP A 80 -0.48 -22.68 -10.13
N GLN A 81 0.76 -23.02 -10.50
CA GLN A 81 1.85 -22.06 -10.69
C GLN A 81 1.52 -21.07 -11.81
N THR A 82 0.99 -21.56 -12.92
CA THR A 82 0.59 -20.73 -14.06
C THR A 82 -0.55 -19.78 -13.68
N LYS A 83 -1.57 -20.29 -12.99
CA LYS A 83 -2.70 -19.50 -12.48
C LYS A 83 -2.24 -18.45 -11.46
N MET A 84 -1.30 -18.81 -10.59
CA MET A 84 -0.75 -17.89 -9.58
C MET A 84 -0.01 -16.72 -10.23
N VAL A 85 0.88 -16.99 -11.20
CA VAL A 85 1.60 -15.93 -11.93
C VAL A 85 0.63 -15.03 -12.70
N ALA A 86 -0.36 -15.62 -13.40
CA ALA A 86 -1.39 -14.85 -14.10
C ALA A 86 -2.22 -13.98 -13.15
N GLY A 87 -2.54 -14.49 -11.95
CA GLY A 87 -3.26 -13.74 -10.92
C GLY A 87 -2.50 -12.49 -10.44
N PHE A 88 -1.17 -12.55 -10.38
CA PHE A 88 -0.37 -11.36 -10.08
C PHE A 88 -0.46 -10.31 -11.19
N THR A 89 -0.30 -10.73 -12.45
CA THR A 89 -0.44 -9.81 -13.61
C THR A 89 -1.81 -9.14 -13.62
N ALA A 90 -2.88 -9.89 -13.33
CA ALA A 90 -4.25 -9.37 -13.27
C ALA A 90 -4.47 -8.32 -12.15
N THR A 91 -3.57 -8.26 -11.15
CA THR A 91 -3.63 -7.27 -10.07
C THR A 91 -2.68 -6.10 -10.33
N ILE A 92 -1.44 -6.39 -10.74
CA ILE A 92 -0.37 -5.39 -10.92
C ILE A 92 -0.71 -4.46 -12.09
N THR A 93 -1.07 -5.01 -13.25
CA THR A 93 -1.24 -4.21 -14.47
C THR A 93 -2.35 -3.17 -14.34
N PRO A 94 -3.58 -3.51 -13.91
CA PRO A 94 -4.64 -2.51 -13.76
C PRO A 94 -4.30 -1.46 -12.70
N ALA A 95 -3.65 -1.84 -11.59
CA ALA A 95 -3.25 -0.91 -10.54
C ALA A 95 -2.20 0.10 -11.04
N LEU A 96 -1.21 -0.35 -11.81
CA LEU A 96 -0.22 0.56 -12.39
C LEU A 96 -0.81 1.46 -13.50
N GLN A 97 -1.74 0.95 -14.30
CA GLN A 97 -2.47 1.75 -15.29
C GLN A 97 -3.32 2.84 -14.62
N ALA A 98 -4.04 2.50 -13.56
CA ALA A 98 -4.82 3.46 -12.78
C ALA A 98 -3.91 4.54 -12.14
N SER A 99 -2.74 4.14 -11.63
CA SER A 99 -1.73 5.06 -11.12
C SER A 99 -1.24 6.04 -12.21
N LEU A 100 -0.92 5.55 -13.41
CA LEU A 100 -0.49 6.39 -14.53
C LEU A 100 -1.57 7.36 -15.01
N LYS A 101 -2.85 7.02 -14.84
CA LYS A 101 -3.97 7.93 -15.13
C LYS A 101 -4.09 9.04 -14.08
N ALA A 102 -3.86 8.73 -12.80
CA ALA A 102 -4.02 9.68 -11.69
C ALA A 102 -2.81 10.61 -11.51
N LEU A 103 -1.58 10.09 -11.63
CA LEU A 103 -0.35 10.83 -11.33
C LEU A 103 -0.14 12.15 -12.09
N PRO A 104 -0.58 12.32 -13.37
CA PRO A 104 -0.48 13.60 -14.06
C PRO A 104 -1.25 14.76 -13.38
N GLY A 105 -2.32 14.46 -12.64
CA GLY A 105 -3.11 15.45 -11.90
C GLY A 105 -2.47 15.92 -10.59
N ILE A 106 -1.49 15.20 -10.09
CA ILE A 106 -0.85 15.47 -8.79
C ILE A 106 0.46 16.23 -9.05
N ASP A 107 0.69 17.34 -8.37
CA ASP A 107 1.97 18.05 -8.43
C ASP A 107 2.94 17.55 -7.35
N PHE A 108 4.04 16.92 -7.75
CA PHE A 108 5.05 16.36 -6.85
C PHE A 108 6.47 16.40 -7.45
N PRO A 109 7.54 16.41 -6.61
CA PRO A 109 8.91 16.51 -7.08
C PRO A 109 9.34 15.40 -8.05
N GLY A 110 9.85 15.79 -9.22
CA GLY A 110 10.30 14.85 -10.26
C GLY A 110 9.16 14.12 -10.98
N ARG A 111 7.93 14.64 -10.95
CA ARG A 111 6.75 14.01 -11.56
C ARG A 111 6.96 13.55 -12.98
N ALA A 112 7.43 14.42 -13.87
CA ALA A 112 7.55 14.12 -15.30
C ALA A 112 8.46 12.90 -15.55
N GLU A 113 9.64 12.90 -14.94
CA GLU A 113 10.59 11.80 -15.03
C GLU A 113 10.01 10.51 -14.43
N ARG A 114 9.50 10.57 -13.20
CA ARG A 114 8.99 9.39 -12.48
C ARG A 114 7.79 8.74 -13.19
N VAL A 115 6.87 9.55 -13.72
CA VAL A 115 5.71 9.06 -14.48
C VAL A 115 6.16 8.43 -15.80
N ALA A 116 7.12 9.05 -16.50
CA ALA A 116 7.67 8.47 -17.73
C ALA A 116 8.39 7.14 -17.46
N THR A 117 9.21 7.06 -16.43
CA THR A 117 9.89 5.82 -15.99
C THR A 117 8.88 4.73 -15.63
N LEU A 118 7.83 5.07 -14.86
CA LEU A 118 6.78 4.12 -14.51
C LEU A 118 6.05 3.61 -15.76
N ALA A 119 5.73 4.48 -16.71
CA ALA A 119 5.07 4.11 -17.96
C ALA A 119 5.94 3.16 -18.81
N GLN A 120 7.23 3.46 -18.95
CA GLN A 120 8.18 2.62 -19.68
C GLN A 120 8.31 1.22 -19.04
N LEU A 121 8.48 1.17 -17.72
CA LEU A 121 8.61 -0.08 -16.98
C LEU A 121 7.32 -0.91 -17.02
N LEU A 122 6.15 -0.27 -16.99
CA LEU A 122 4.86 -0.96 -17.16
C LEU A 122 4.72 -1.54 -18.56
N GLN A 123 5.08 -0.80 -19.62
CA GLN A 123 5.05 -1.34 -20.98
C GLN A 123 5.99 -2.56 -21.13
N THR A 124 7.18 -2.48 -20.53
CA THR A 124 8.13 -3.60 -20.52
C THR A 124 7.57 -4.78 -19.71
N GLN A 125 6.91 -4.51 -18.58
CA GLN A 125 6.26 -5.56 -17.78
C GLN A 125 5.17 -6.27 -18.57
N MET A 126 4.30 -5.54 -19.29
CA MET A 126 3.22 -6.13 -20.08
C MET A 126 3.76 -7.04 -21.19
N ARG A 127 4.86 -6.66 -21.86
CA ARG A 127 5.55 -7.53 -22.82
C ARG A 127 6.10 -8.78 -22.12
N LEU A 128 6.81 -8.58 -21.01
CA LEU A 128 7.43 -9.68 -20.25
C LEU A 128 6.39 -10.65 -19.72
N ASP A 129 5.22 -10.21 -19.27
CA ASP A 129 4.15 -11.08 -18.79
C ASP A 129 3.68 -12.06 -19.88
N GLY A 130 3.54 -11.58 -21.13
CA GLY A 130 3.23 -12.44 -22.28
C GLY A 130 4.34 -13.46 -22.57
N GLU A 131 5.59 -13.05 -22.51
CA GLU A 131 6.73 -13.96 -22.68
C GLU A 131 6.83 -14.98 -21.54
N ILE A 132 6.62 -14.55 -20.29
CA ILE A 132 6.61 -15.42 -19.12
C ILE A 132 5.55 -16.49 -19.28
N ALA A 133 4.31 -16.11 -19.58
CA ALA A 133 3.22 -17.07 -19.79
C ALA A 133 3.57 -18.11 -20.87
N ALA A 134 4.12 -17.69 -22.01
CA ALA A 134 4.51 -18.59 -23.09
C ALA A 134 5.69 -19.52 -22.75
N ASN A 135 6.57 -19.12 -21.83
CA ASN A 135 7.76 -19.89 -21.44
C ASN A 135 7.52 -20.78 -20.22
N LEU A 136 6.56 -20.45 -19.34
CA LEU A 136 6.24 -21.26 -18.17
C LEU A 136 5.79 -22.68 -18.53
N ALA A 137 5.09 -22.86 -19.65
CA ALA A 137 4.67 -24.17 -20.14
C ALA A 137 5.81 -25.05 -20.68
N LYS A 138 7.04 -24.52 -20.80
CA LYS A 138 8.20 -25.22 -21.35
C LYS A 138 9.13 -25.71 -20.25
N PRO A 139 9.86 -26.82 -20.47
CA PRO A 139 11.02 -27.16 -19.65
C PRO A 139 12.07 -26.04 -19.71
N LYS A 140 12.83 -25.84 -18.63
CA LYS A 140 13.80 -24.72 -18.51
C LYS A 140 14.77 -24.59 -19.69
N PRO A 141 15.37 -25.66 -20.25
CA PRO A 141 16.29 -25.52 -21.39
C PRO A 141 15.64 -24.97 -22.66
N GLN A 142 14.31 -25.05 -22.78
CA GLN A 142 13.54 -24.55 -23.93
C GLN A 142 12.95 -23.15 -23.68
N ARG A 143 13.18 -22.57 -22.50
CA ARG A 143 12.76 -21.20 -22.19
C ARG A 143 13.72 -20.19 -22.82
N ARG A 144 13.23 -18.99 -23.11
CA ARG A 144 14.07 -17.89 -23.59
C ARG A 144 15.22 -17.63 -22.62
N ALA A 145 16.45 -17.67 -23.13
CA ALA A 145 17.64 -17.36 -22.36
C ALA A 145 17.55 -15.93 -21.78
N GLY A 146 17.89 -15.79 -20.49
CA GLY A 146 17.90 -14.49 -19.80
C GLY A 146 16.54 -13.95 -19.34
N LEU A 147 15.42 -14.60 -19.70
CA LEU A 147 14.07 -14.12 -19.36
C LEU A 147 13.88 -13.87 -17.85
N ALA A 148 14.33 -14.78 -16.99
CA ALA A 148 14.23 -14.60 -15.55
C ALA A 148 14.98 -13.36 -15.05
N ARG A 149 16.21 -13.15 -15.53
CA ARG A 149 17.02 -11.98 -15.13
C ARG A 149 16.40 -10.67 -15.61
N GLU A 150 15.88 -10.65 -16.84
CA GLU A 150 15.22 -9.47 -17.41
C GLU A 150 13.92 -9.14 -16.66
N ALA A 151 13.11 -10.16 -16.36
CA ALA A 151 11.91 -10.01 -15.54
C ALA A 151 12.22 -9.48 -14.13
N GLU A 152 13.25 -10.03 -13.50
CA GLU A 152 13.66 -9.61 -12.16
C GLU A 152 14.12 -8.15 -12.13
N ALA A 153 14.91 -7.74 -13.12
CA ALA A 153 15.37 -6.36 -13.27
C ALA A 153 14.20 -5.39 -13.47
N ASN A 154 13.25 -5.72 -14.37
CA ASN A 154 12.09 -4.86 -14.62
C ASN A 154 11.16 -4.74 -13.40
N MET A 155 10.85 -5.87 -12.74
CA MET A 155 10.02 -5.87 -11.53
C MET A 155 10.69 -5.14 -10.36
N THR A 156 12.03 -5.17 -10.28
CA THR A 156 12.79 -4.38 -9.30
C THR A 156 12.70 -2.89 -9.62
N GLY A 157 12.94 -2.50 -10.88
CA GLY A 157 12.80 -1.12 -11.31
C GLY A 157 11.39 -0.55 -11.06
N LEU A 158 10.34 -1.36 -11.29
CA LEU A 158 8.96 -0.99 -10.93
C LEU A 158 8.80 -0.73 -9.44
N LEU A 159 9.34 -1.58 -8.58
CA LEU A 159 9.27 -1.36 -7.13
C LEU A 159 10.04 -0.11 -6.72
N ASP A 160 11.21 0.13 -7.30
CA ASP A 160 12.04 1.29 -6.97
C ASP A 160 11.33 2.59 -7.33
N VAL A 161 10.75 2.69 -8.55
CA VAL A 161 10.01 3.89 -8.94
C VAL A 161 8.75 4.08 -8.08
N ILE A 162 8.02 3.01 -7.73
CA ILE A 162 6.84 3.10 -6.84
C ILE A 162 7.26 3.57 -5.43
N ASN A 163 8.32 2.99 -4.86
CA ASN A 163 8.84 3.38 -3.54
C ASN A 163 9.32 4.84 -3.53
N ALA A 164 9.67 5.38 -4.69
CA ALA A 164 10.11 6.76 -4.82
C ALA A 164 8.95 7.74 -5.10
N ILE A 165 7.87 7.29 -5.75
CA ILE A 165 6.64 8.09 -5.98
C ILE A 165 5.78 8.16 -4.69
N ASN A 166 5.53 7.03 -4.03
CA ASN A 166 4.62 6.96 -2.86
C ASN A 166 4.88 8.04 -1.79
N PRO A 167 6.10 8.21 -1.25
CA PRO A 167 6.36 9.24 -0.26
C PRO A 167 6.34 10.65 -0.86
N ALA A 168 6.60 10.81 -2.16
CA ALA A 168 6.55 12.11 -2.83
C ALA A 168 5.11 12.61 -2.94
N ILE A 169 4.16 11.73 -3.31
CA ILE A 169 2.74 12.09 -3.38
C ILE A 169 2.10 12.19 -2.00
N ALA A 170 2.50 11.38 -1.01
CA ALA A 170 1.97 11.50 0.36
C ALA A 170 2.26 12.88 0.98
N LYS A 171 3.46 13.43 0.74
CA LYS A 171 3.85 14.77 1.23
C LYS A 171 3.00 15.92 0.65
N VAL A 172 2.35 15.70 -0.49
CA VAL A 172 1.49 16.69 -1.15
C VAL A 172 0.23 17.00 -0.32
N VAL A 173 -0.24 16.02 0.45
CA VAL A 173 -1.51 16.10 1.18
C VAL A 173 -1.35 16.07 2.70
N MET A 174 -0.13 15.82 3.17
CA MET A 174 0.18 15.76 4.59
C MET A 174 -0.20 17.06 5.30
N ASN A 175 -0.88 16.96 6.43
CA ASN A 175 -1.40 18.06 7.26
C ASN A 175 -2.53 18.89 6.62
N ASN A 176 -3.08 18.46 5.48
CA ASN A 176 -4.28 19.11 4.93
C ASN A 176 -5.55 18.55 5.57
N GLU A 177 -5.55 17.26 5.93
CA GLU A 177 -6.76 16.59 6.40
C GLU A 177 -6.46 15.46 7.40
N ALA A 178 -6.85 15.67 8.66
CA ALA A 178 -6.48 14.80 9.77
C ALA A 178 -6.96 13.35 9.61
N PHE A 179 -8.15 13.14 9.03
CA PHE A 179 -8.66 11.80 8.79
C PHE A 179 -7.82 11.04 7.75
N VAL A 180 -7.46 11.69 6.64
CA VAL A 180 -6.60 11.06 5.62
C VAL A 180 -5.19 10.83 6.16
N ASP A 181 -4.64 11.75 6.94
CA ASP A 181 -3.36 11.54 7.62
C ASP A 181 -3.41 10.31 8.55
N GLN A 182 -4.49 10.14 9.32
CA GLN A 182 -4.70 8.96 10.17
C GLN A 182 -4.80 7.67 9.34
N MET A 183 -5.48 7.70 8.20
CA MET A 183 -5.58 6.53 7.31
C MET A 183 -4.23 6.17 6.68
N MET A 184 -3.43 7.16 6.28
CA MET A 184 -2.08 6.94 5.76
C MET A 184 -1.17 6.34 6.83
N GLN A 185 -1.24 6.82 8.08
CA GLN A 185 -0.52 6.25 9.20
C GLN A 185 -0.95 4.81 9.48
N LEU A 186 -2.26 4.52 9.43
CA LEU A 186 -2.78 3.17 9.65
C LEU A 186 -2.32 2.20 8.57
N LYS A 187 -2.33 2.64 7.30
CA LYS A 187 -1.75 1.89 6.18
C LYS A 187 -0.26 1.61 6.41
N ASP A 188 0.52 2.61 6.80
CA ASP A 188 1.95 2.47 7.03
C ASP A 188 2.27 1.53 8.20
N ALA A 189 1.48 1.61 9.28
CA ALA A 189 1.59 0.69 10.40
C ALA A 189 1.24 -0.75 9.98
N ALA A 190 0.14 -0.96 9.26
CA ALA A 190 -0.24 -2.27 8.73
C ALA A 190 0.82 -2.84 7.77
N TRP A 191 1.38 -1.98 6.91
CA TRP A 191 2.49 -2.36 6.04
C TRP A 191 3.77 -2.70 6.82
N LEU A 192 4.09 -1.98 7.90
CA LEU A 192 5.22 -2.29 8.77
C LEU A 192 5.08 -3.69 9.41
N VAL A 193 3.89 -4.03 9.90
CA VAL A 193 3.61 -5.38 10.44
C VAL A 193 3.79 -6.43 9.35
N ARG A 194 3.21 -6.17 8.16
CA ARG A 194 3.27 -7.07 7.01
C ARG A 194 4.70 -7.32 6.52
N ASP A 195 5.51 -6.28 6.41
CA ASP A 195 6.85 -6.34 5.84
C ASP A 195 7.79 -7.12 6.77
N ASN A 196 7.82 -6.76 8.06
CA ASN A 196 8.63 -7.47 9.05
C ASN A 196 8.15 -8.91 9.27
N GLY A 197 6.83 -9.14 9.32
CA GLY A 197 6.26 -10.47 9.42
C GLY A 197 6.58 -11.35 8.21
N GLY A 198 6.57 -10.76 7.02
CA GLY A 198 6.92 -11.44 5.77
C GLY A 198 8.40 -11.79 5.70
N ALA A 199 9.28 -10.86 6.07
CA ALA A 199 10.72 -11.08 6.13
C ALA A 199 11.06 -12.21 7.12
N ALA A 200 10.48 -12.18 8.32
CA ALA A 200 10.67 -13.22 9.32
C ALA A 200 10.17 -14.59 8.82
N SER A 201 8.98 -14.63 8.22
CA SER A 201 8.42 -15.87 7.65
C SER A 201 9.30 -16.42 6.53
N ALA A 202 9.86 -15.57 5.66
CA ALA A 202 10.73 -16.01 4.56
C ALA A 202 12.04 -16.63 5.06
N THR A 203 12.64 -16.08 6.12
CA THR A 203 13.81 -16.66 6.78
C THR A 203 13.50 -18.03 7.37
N VAL A 204 12.37 -18.18 8.07
CA VAL A 204 11.91 -19.49 8.60
C VAL A 204 11.68 -20.49 7.46
N ALA A 205 10.96 -20.10 6.41
CA ALA A 205 10.69 -20.94 5.26
C ALA A 205 11.97 -21.45 4.59
N SER A 206 12.99 -20.60 4.47
CA SER A 206 14.30 -20.98 3.90
C SER A 206 15.03 -21.98 4.79
N ALA A 207 15.08 -21.74 6.10
CA ALA A 207 15.73 -22.65 7.04
C ALA A 207 15.06 -24.04 7.06
N LEU A 208 13.72 -24.10 7.00
CA LEU A 208 12.97 -25.34 6.86
C LEU A 208 13.27 -26.06 5.54
N ALA A 209 13.36 -25.32 4.42
CA ALA A 209 13.61 -25.90 3.10
C ALA A 209 15.01 -26.55 3.01
N PHE A 210 16.02 -25.91 3.59
CA PHE A 210 17.40 -26.41 3.56
C PHE A 210 17.76 -27.29 4.77
N LYS A 211 16.84 -27.48 5.72
CA LYS A 211 17.08 -28.19 7.00
C LYS A 211 18.31 -27.64 7.73
N GLN A 212 18.47 -26.32 7.71
CA GLN A 212 19.64 -25.65 8.26
C GLN A 212 19.32 -25.01 9.61
N ARG A 213 20.29 -25.11 10.52
CA ARG A 213 20.30 -24.32 11.75
C ARG A 213 20.34 -22.84 11.37
N VAL A 214 19.53 -22.03 12.05
CA VAL A 214 19.56 -20.57 11.88
C VAL A 214 20.71 -20.01 12.73
N PRO A 215 21.70 -19.29 12.13
CA PRO A 215 22.79 -18.69 12.87
C PRO A 215 22.30 -17.67 13.90
N GLU A 216 23.03 -17.51 15.01
CA GLU A 216 22.63 -16.62 16.11
C GLU A 216 22.36 -15.18 15.67
N GLY A 217 23.20 -14.60 14.81
CA GLY A 217 22.96 -13.26 14.26
C GLY A 217 21.66 -13.15 13.44
N THR A 218 21.27 -14.22 12.76
CA THR A 218 19.99 -14.29 12.03
C THR A 218 18.81 -14.46 13.01
N VAL A 219 18.99 -15.19 14.11
CA VAL A 219 17.99 -15.29 15.19
C VAL A 219 17.74 -13.92 15.84
N GLN A 220 18.80 -13.16 16.10
CA GLN A 220 18.69 -11.77 16.59
C GLN A 220 17.90 -10.89 15.61
N THR A 221 18.20 -11.02 14.31
CA THR A 221 17.46 -10.30 13.25
C THR A 221 15.97 -10.66 13.23
N LEU A 222 15.64 -11.95 13.38
CA LEU A 222 14.26 -12.43 13.47
C LEU A 222 13.51 -11.82 14.65
N TRP A 223 14.11 -11.82 15.85
CA TRP A 223 13.47 -11.23 17.02
C TRP A 223 13.32 -9.72 16.91
N ASN A 224 14.27 -9.03 16.29
CA ASN A 224 14.14 -7.61 15.97
C ASN A 224 12.97 -7.33 15.01
N GLN A 225 12.79 -8.15 13.97
CA GLN A 225 11.63 -8.06 13.07
C GLN A 225 10.31 -8.30 13.81
N ILE A 226 10.28 -9.28 14.73
CA ILE A 226 9.10 -9.57 15.55
C ILE A 226 8.78 -8.40 16.51
N GLY A 227 9.78 -7.81 17.15
CA GLY A 227 9.56 -6.62 17.97
C GLY A 227 9.02 -5.43 17.16
N ARG A 228 9.54 -5.21 15.94
CA ARG A 228 9.07 -4.13 15.04
C ARG A 228 7.64 -4.35 14.56
N LEU A 229 7.25 -5.59 14.24
CA LEU A 229 5.87 -5.87 13.86
C LEU A 229 4.91 -5.75 15.06
N ASP A 230 5.34 -6.09 16.28
CA ASP A 230 4.50 -5.93 17.48
C ASP A 230 4.27 -4.43 17.77
N ALA A 231 5.32 -3.61 17.64
CA ALA A 231 5.20 -2.14 17.75
C ALA A 231 4.27 -1.56 16.68
N GLY A 232 4.38 -2.03 15.42
CA GLY A 232 3.47 -1.64 14.35
C GLY A 232 2.01 -1.99 14.67
N TRP A 233 1.77 -3.16 15.27
CA TRP A 233 0.42 -3.56 15.67
C TRP A 233 -0.14 -2.71 16.81
N GLN A 234 0.69 -2.32 17.78
CA GLN A 234 0.26 -1.41 18.86
C GLN A 234 -0.19 -0.04 18.33
N ILE A 235 0.45 0.46 17.27
CA ILE A 235 0.02 1.70 16.59
C ILE A 235 -1.38 1.51 15.97
N ILE A 236 -1.61 0.38 15.30
CA ILE A 236 -2.91 0.02 14.71
C ILE A 236 -4.00 -0.04 15.80
N GLU A 237 -3.72 -0.71 16.92
CA GLU A 237 -4.68 -0.82 18.01
C GLU A 237 -4.99 0.54 18.66
N SER A 238 -3.97 1.38 18.83
CA SER A 238 -4.15 2.72 19.40
C SER A 238 -4.98 3.62 18.49
N ALA A 239 -4.87 3.45 17.17
CA ALA A 239 -5.67 4.20 16.20
C ALA A 239 -7.15 3.82 16.21
N ARG A 240 -7.51 2.64 16.75
CA ARG A 240 -8.88 2.11 16.73
C ARG A 240 -9.89 3.01 17.46
N SER A 241 -9.50 3.64 18.58
CA SER A 241 -10.39 4.52 19.34
C SER A 241 -10.74 5.81 18.60
N GLY A 242 -9.93 6.20 17.60
CA GLY A 242 -10.19 7.36 16.76
C GLY A 242 -11.11 7.08 15.56
N LEU A 243 -11.57 5.83 15.38
CA LEU A 243 -12.41 5.45 14.26
C LEU A 243 -13.89 5.64 14.58
N ALA A 244 -14.67 6.03 13.57
CA ALA A 244 -16.13 6.04 13.67
C ALA A 244 -16.66 4.60 13.91
N PRO A 245 -17.74 4.41 14.69
CA PRO A 245 -18.28 3.07 15.00
C PRO A 245 -18.56 2.20 13.77
N ALA A 246 -19.09 2.79 12.69
CA ALA A 246 -19.42 2.10 11.44
C ALA A 246 -18.23 1.92 10.48
N SER A 247 -17.01 2.25 10.89
CA SER A 247 -15.84 2.17 10.02
C SER A 247 -15.55 0.72 9.58
N PRO A 248 -15.32 0.47 8.27
CA PRO A 248 -14.94 -0.85 7.77
C PRO A 248 -13.61 -1.36 8.34
N LEU A 249 -12.78 -0.45 8.87
CA LEU A 249 -11.51 -0.78 9.49
C LEU A 249 -11.64 -1.63 10.75
N HIS A 250 -12.75 -1.54 11.49
CA HIS A 250 -12.96 -2.42 12.65
C HIS A 250 -12.92 -3.89 12.24
N ALA A 251 -13.68 -4.26 11.19
CA ALA A 251 -13.71 -5.63 10.69
C ALA A 251 -12.35 -6.06 10.10
N ALA A 252 -11.67 -5.16 9.38
CA ALA A 252 -10.35 -5.46 8.82
C ALA A 252 -9.29 -5.67 9.92
N MET A 253 -9.30 -4.84 10.96
CA MET A 253 -8.43 -4.99 12.14
C MET A 253 -8.71 -6.31 12.87
N ASP A 254 -9.98 -6.64 13.12
CA ASP A 254 -10.37 -7.86 13.80
C ASP A 254 -9.95 -9.11 13.02
N LYS A 255 -10.15 -9.11 11.70
CA LYS A 255 -9.71 -10.19 10.82
C LYS A 255 -8.19 -10.33 10.82
N ALA A 256 -7.45 -9.23 10.71
CA ALA A 256 -6.00 -9.25 10.74
C ALA A 256 -5.46 -9.78 12.08
N LYS A 257 -6.07 -9.35 13.20
CA LYS A 257 -5.74 -9.85 14.54
C LYS A 257 -5.99 -11.34 14.67
N ALA A 258 -7.20 -11.78 14.31
CA ALA A 258 -7.62 -13.17 14.42
C ALA A 258 -6.79 -14.12 13.55
N LEU A 259 -6.27 -13.66 12.41
CA LEU A 259 -5.47 -14.50 11.52
C LEU A 259 -3.97 -14.43 11.81
N PHE A 260 -3.39 -13.23 11.89
CA PHE A 260 -1.94 -13.06 11.98
C PHE A 260 -1.40 -13.14 13.42
N PHE A 261 -2.23 -12.82 14.40
CA PHE A 261 -1.90 -12.92 15.82
C PHE A 261 -2.67 -14.05 16.53
N ALA A 262 -3.16 -15.02 15.75
CA ALA A 262 -3.77 -16.23 16.30
C ALA A 262 -2.79 -16.92 17.28
N PRO A 263 -3.21 -17.27 18.51
CA PRO A 263 -2.30 -17.78 19.54
C PRO A 263 -1.51 -19.03 19.10
N ASP A 264 -2.17 -19.92 18.37
CA ASP A 264 -1.60 -21.14 17.78
C ASP A 264 -0.52 -20.82 16.73
N TYR A 265 -0.78 -19.87 15.83
CA TYR A 265 0.20 -19.44 14.83
C TYR A 265 1.42 -18.78 15.48
N VAL A 266 1.20 -17.89 16.46
CA VAL A 266 2.28 -17.21 17.19
C VAL A 266 3.12 -18.23 17.97
N ALA A 267 2.49 -19.21 18.62
CA ALA A 267 3.19 -20.30 19.31
C ALA A 267 4.01 -21.14 18.33
N THR A 268 3.41 -21.55 17.20
CA THR A 268 4.07 -22.33 16.15
C THR A 268 5.29 -21.60 15.59
N ARG A 269 5.16 -20.31 15.29
CA ARG A 269 6.27 -19.45 14.84
C ARG A 269 7.40 -19.43 15.87
N ARG A 270 7.09 -19.19 17.14
CA ARG A 270 8.08 -19.11 18.22
C ARG A 270 8.81 -20.43 18.42
N GLN A 271 8.08 -21.55 18.48
CA GLN A 271 8.64 -22.89 18.64
C GLN A 271 9.53 -23.28 17.46
N THR A 272 9.08 -22.98 16.23
CA THR A 272 9.85 -23.24 15.01
C THR A 272 11.17 -22.47 15.01
N ILE A 273 11.14 -21.17 15.32
CA ILE A 273 12.37 -20.35 15.42
C ILE A 273 13.31 -20.92 16.48
N ALA A 274 12.80 -21.27 17.66
CA ALA A 274 13.62 -21.83 18.75
C ALA A 274 14.27 -23.16 18.37
N ALA A 275 13.52 -24.07 17.75
CA ALA A 275 14.04 -25.36 17.29
C ALA A 275 15.11 -25.17 16.20
N LEU A 276 14.84 -24.33 15.21
CA LEU A 276 15.80 -23.99 14.15
C LEU A 276 17.07 -23.33 14.69
N ALA A 277 16.96 -22.46 15.70
CA ALA A 277 18.10 -21.83 16.37
C ALA A 277 18.95 -22.85 17.14
N ALA A 278 18.31 -23.83 17.76
CA ALA A 278 18.95 -24.92 18.49
C ALA A 278 19.47 -26.05 17.58
N GLY A 279 19.23 -25.98 16.27
CA GLY A 279 19.56 -27.05 15.33
C GLY A 279 18.74 -28.33 15.54
N GLN A 280 17.59 -28.22 16.20
CA GLN A 280 16.69 -29.34 16.44
C GLN A 280 15.86 -29.63 15.17
N PRO A 281 15.49 -30.90 14.94
CA PRO A 281 14.60 -31.24 13.84
C PRO A 281 13.23 -30.58 14.03
N VAL A 282 12.67 -30.06 12.94
CA VAL A 282 11.32 -29.48 12.90
C VAL A 282 10.48 -30.29 11.93
N ASP A 283 9.37 -30.84 12.42
CA ASP A 283 8.41 -31.60 11.61
C ASP A 283 7.38 -30.68 10.94
N ILE A 284 7.87 -29.65 10.25
CA ILE A 284 7.07 -28.72 9.46
C ILE A 284 7.74 -28.58 8.10
N LYS A 285 7.00 -28.87 7.03
CA LYS A 285 7.52 -28.65 5.68
C LYS A 285 7.50 -27.15 5.36
N SER A 286 8.52 -26.68 4.64
CA SER A 286 8.58 -25.30 4.16
C SER A 286 7.35 -24.90 3.31
N SER A 287 6.78 -25.85 2.56
CA SER A 287 5.53 -25.67 1.81
C SER A 287 4.35 -25.38 2.74
N ASP A 288 4.20 -26.16 3.80
CA ASP A 288 3.05 -26.11 4.71
C ASP A 288 3.12 -24.82 5.53
N TRP A 289 4.32 -24.44 5.96
CA TRP A 289 4.60 -23.12 6.56
C TRP A 289 4.20 -21.96 5.65
N SER A 290 4.51 -22.05 4.35
CA SER A 290 4.20 -21.00 3.39
C SER A 290 2.70 -20.90 3.12
N VAL A 291 2.02 -22.05 3.00
CA VAL A 291 0.55 -22.14 2.81
C VAL A 291 -0.19 -21.53 3.99
N ASP A 292 0.30 -21.72 5.21
CA ASP A 292 -0.30 -21.13 6.40
C ASP A 292 0.02 -19.63 6.58
N SER A 293 1.29 -19.23 6.38
CA SER A 293 1.73 -17.86 6.68
C SER A 293 1.30 -16.82 5.63
N ILE A 294 1.18 -17.18 4.34
CA ILE A 294 0.86 -16.23 3.27
C ILE A 294 -0.54 -15.62 3.44
N PRO A 295 -1.63 -16.37 3.66
CA PRO A 295 -2.97 -15.79 3.88
C PRO A 295 -3.03 -14.87 5.09
N ARG A 296 -2.29 -15.19 6.15
CA ARG A 296 -2.20 -14.36 7.37
C ARG A 296 -1.52 -13.03 7.06
N LEU A 297 -0.43 -13.06 6.31
CA LEU A 297 0.23 -11.86 5.81
C LEU A 297 -0.69 -11.05 4.87
N GLN A 298 -1.47 -11.71 4.00
CA GLN A 298 -2.43 -11.03 3.12
C GLN A 298 -3.52 -10.29 3.91
N SER A 299 -3.91 -10.76 5.10
CA SER A 299 -4.88 -10.04 5.95
C SER A 299 -4.39 -8.65 6.37
N LEU A 300 -3.07 -8.48 6.57
CA LEU A 300 -2.46 -7.18 6.88
C LEU A 300 -2.40 -6.25 5.66
N VAL A 301 -2.22 -6.81 4.47
CA VAL A 301 -2.33 -6.05 3.20
C VAL A 301 -3.76 -5.55 3.04
N ALA A 302 -4.76 -6.40 3.27
CA ALA A 302 -6.16 -6.02 3.19
C ALA A 302 -6.52 -4.91 4.19
N LEU A 303 -5.97 -4.93 5.40
CA LEU A 303 -6.12 -3.83 6.37
C LEU A 303 -5.53 -2.51 5.84
N ALA A 304 -4.32 -2.55 5.28
CA ALA A 304 -3.69 -1.36 4.69
C ALA A 304 -4.48 -0.81 3.49
N GLU A 305 -5.02 -1.69 2.65
CA GLU A 305 -5.91 -1.31 1.54
C GLU A 305 -7.23 -0.72 2.04
N THR A 306 -7.84 -1.29 3.08
CA THR A 306 -9.08 -0.76 3.67
C THR A 306 -8.88 0.66 4.20
N ALA A 307 -7.70 0.97 4.76
CA ALA A 307 -7.37 2.33 5.19
C ALA A 307 -7.27 3.31 4.02
N LEU A 308 -6.65 2.88 2.90
CA LEU A 308 -6.55 3.68 1.67
C LEU A 308 -7.91 3.92 1.02
N ASP A 309 -8.75 2.89 0.98
CA ASP A 309 -10.09 2.97 0.43
C ASP A 309 -10.92 3.94 1.30
N ALA A 310 -10.85 3.85 2.63
CA ALA A 310 -11.51 4.79 3.54
C ALA A 310 -11.04 6.25 3.36
N ALA A 311 -9.74 6.48 3.15
CA ALA A 311 -9.20 7.81 2.84
C ALA A 311 -9.77 8.37 1.54
N THR A 312 -9.88 7.51 0.52
CA THR A 312 -10.41 7.86 -0.80
C THR A 312 -11.90 8.19 -0.71
N ASP A 313 -12.68 7.33 -0.05
CA ASP A 313 -14.13 7.52 0.13
C ASP A 313 -14.44 8.81 0.89
N HIS A 314 -13.66 9.11 1.93
CA HIS A 314 -13.82 10.34 2.70
C HIS A 314 -13.55 11.60 1.86
N ALA A 315 -12.47 11.58 1.08
CA ALA A 315 -12.14 12.70 0.21
C ALA A 315 -13.18 12.90 -0.91
N GLN A 316 -13.70 11.80 -1.48
CA GLN A 316 -14.76 11.85 -2.49
C GLN A 316 -16.08 12.36 -1.93
N ALA A 317 -16.46 11.97 -0.71
CA ALA A 317 -17.67 12.48 -0.06
C ALA A 317 -17.64 14.02 0.07
N LYS A 318 -16.49 14.59 0.44
CA LYS A 318 -16.28 16.05 0.52
C LYS A 318 -16.30 16.77 -0.83
N VAL A 319 -16.09 16.05 -1.94
CA VAL A 319 -16.18 16.61 -3.30
C VAL A 319 -17.63 16.62 -3.80
N ALA A 320 -18.48 15.72 -3.28
CA ALA A 320 -19.87 15.59 -3.67
C ALA A 320 -20.84 16.52 -2.92
N GLU A 321 -20.39 17.11 -1.80
CA GLU A 321 -21.09 18.16 -1.03
C GLU A 321 -20.93 19.55 -1.66
#